data_AF-A0A2E7DQV5-F1
#
_entry.id   AF-A0A2E7DQV5-F1
#
_cell.length_a   1.000
_cell.length_b   1.000
_cell.length_c   1.000
_cell.angle_alpha   90.00
_cell.angle_beta   90.00
_cell.angle_gamma   90.00
#
_symmetry.space_group_name_H-M   'P 1'
#
loop_
_entity.id
_entity.type
_entity.pdbx_description
1 polymer ?
#
loop_
_entity_poly.entity_id
_entity_poly.type
_entity_poly.pdbx_seq_one_letter_code
_entity_poly.pdbx_strand_id
1 'polypeptide(L)'
;MRYWFRLSPASALYLILLSGHLCPFVIFAAETEAYREIPMPPGFQVVVSELEGPVFADVNGKTLYKWPLKSLRNGYSGETLGIPACYDKVLKVTAGLMSPYPAGIKLPELDKRHSCVELWPPVYADVDAEPIGRWSILERNDGSLQWAFEEQPLYTSVRDAQVGDVLGGTTRDSRGDSPAYRVPIVPPKALPPGFAVKSTSIGRMLTTDTNQSVYSYKDDSASAVVCFGDCMNNWDPVLAPSLARGQGEWSLVERTPGEQQWVFRGKPLYTYALDAGSWSQEGSDVPGWSNVFTQKAPDVPVNFTVQLTIAGDVLANASGRTIYRYFCGEDSQDQLNCDHPADTQVYRLAVCGGGKQEKCLEHWPYVIAGESEESLNRTWRIRTIDPGTGRYVGAEQSGALRVWTYRDRPVYLYGLDKKPGDVNGGGTGEWRGKRNGLRAFWLRDDFMGGIL
;
A
#
# COMPACT_ATOMS: atom_id res chain seq x y z
N MET A 1 -74.31 -22.61 -6.77
CA MET A 1 -74.76 -22.30 -8.15
C MET A 1 -74.84 -20.78 -8.29
N ARG A 2 -73.92 -20.19 -9.09
CA ARG A 2 -73.90 -18.84 -9.73
C ARG A 2 -74.03 -17.52 -8.91
N TYR A 3 -73.44 -16.48 -9.54
CA TYR A 3 -73.55 -15.01 -9.40
C TYR A 3 -72.48 -14.32 -8.52
N TRP A 4 -71.50 -13.55 -9.03
CA TRP A 4 -71.43 -12.29 -9.84
C TRP A 4 -71.48 -10.96 -9.01
N PHE A 5 -70.33 -10.26 -9.02
CA PHE A 5 -70.04 -8.80 -9.08
C PHE A 5 -70.72 -7.72 -8.20
N ARG A 6 -69.87 -6.84 -7.61
CA ARG A 6 -69.86 -5.33 -7.62
C ARG A 6 -68.69 -4.81 -6.74
N LEU A 7 -67.67 -4.06 -7.19
CA LEU A 7 -67.51 -2.70 -7.78
C LEU A 7 -67.20 -1.55 -6.76
N SER A 8 -65.92 -1.10 -6.76
CA SER A 8 -65.33 0.27 -6.65
C SER A 8 -65.63 1.21 -5.45
N PRO A 9 -64.86 2.33 -5.22
CA PRO A 9 -63.70 2.85 -5.96
C PRO A 9 -62.46 3.26 -5.11
N ALA A 10 -61.29 3.37 -5.76
CA ALA A 10 -60.12 4.08 -5.25
C ALA A 10 -59.96 5.39 -6.04
N SER A 11 -59.83 6.49 -5.30
CA SER A 11 -59.62 7.85 -5.80
C SER A 11 -58.16 8.11 -6.19
N ALA A 12 -58.02 8.94 -7.21
CA ALA A 12 -56.79 9.37 -7.86
C ALA A 12 -55.77 10.05 -6.94
N LEU A 13 -54.49 9.86 -7.23
CA LEU A 13 -53.46 10.88 -6.98
C LEU A 13 -52.50 10.98 -8.18
N TYR A 14 -52.21 12.24 -8.49
CA TYR A 14 -51.52 12.80 -9.66
C TYR A 14 -50.13 12.21 -9.96
N LEU A 15 -49.87 11.95 -11.25
CA LEU A 15 -48.51 11.87 -11.80
C LEU A 15 -48.00 13.30 -12.06
N ILE A 16 -46.90 13.69 -11.40
CA ILE A 16 -46.05 14.80 -11.85
C ILE A 16 -44.83 14.16 -12.54
N LEU A 17 -44.77 14.34 -13.87
CA LEU A 17 -43.59 14.06 -14.68
C LEU A 17 -42.53 15.13 -14.39
N LEU A 18 -41.53 14.80 -13.58
CA LEU A 18 -40.26 15.52 -13.55
C LEU A 18 -39.27 14.77 -14.43
N SER A 19 -39.00 15.35 -15.60
CA SER A 19 -37.91 15.00 -16.48
C SER A 19 -36.56 15.26 -15.78
N GLY A 20 -36.10 14.28 -15.00
CA GLY A 20 -34.74 14.22 -14.51
C GLY A 20 -33.89 13.41 -15.48
N HIS A 21 -32.92 14.04 -16.13
CA HIS A 21 -31.79 13.33 -16.72
C HIS A 21 -31.07 12.56 -15.61
N LEU A 22 -31.43 11.29 -15.44
CA LEU A 22 -30.60 10.33 -14.75
C LEU A 22 -29.38 10.08 -15.64
N CYS A 23 -28.35 10.88 -15.43
CA CYS A 23 -27.01 10.49 -15.84
C CYS A 23 -26.71 9.17 -15.11
N PRO A 24 -26.50 8.05 -15.82
CA PRO A 24 -26.10 6.84 -15.16
C PRO A 24 -24.71 7.12 -14.61
N PHE A 25 -24.59 7.28 -13.28
CA PHE A 25 -23.33 7.05 -12.62
C PHE A 25 -22.98 5.59 -12.92
N VAL A 26 -22.17 5.39 -13.96
CA VAL A 26 -21.43 4.15 -14.15
C VAL A 26 -20.49 4.10 -12.96
N ILE A 27 -20.90 3.36 -11.93
CA ILE A 27 -19.98 2.90 -10.90
C ILE A 27 -19.04 1.95 -11.65
N PHE A 28 -17.91 2.47 -12.14
CA PHE A 28 -16.81 1.60 -12.51
C PHE A 28 -16.41 0.88 -11.21
N ALA A 29 -16.73 -0.41 -11.11
CA ALA A 29 -16.18 -1.23 -10.05
C ALA A 29 -14.67 -1.08 -10.09
N ALA A 30 -14.05 -0.67 -8.98
CA ALA A 30 -12.60 -0.53 -8.92
C ALA A 30 -11.98 -1.87 -9.33
N GLU A 31 -11.10 -1.84 -10.32
CA GLU A 31 -10.47 -3.05 -10.82
C GLU A 31 -9.58 -3.66 -9.72
N THR A 32 -9.90 -4.87 -9.28
CA THR A 32 -9.17 -5.57 -8.22
C THR A 32 -8.22 -6.62 -8.80
N GLU A 33 -7.07 -6.84 -8.18
CA GLU A 33 -6.14 -7.89 -8.62
C GLU A 33 -6.75 -9.28 -8.41
N ALA A 34 -6.71 -10.12 -9.47
CA ALA A 34 -7.13 -11.51 -9.40
C ALA A 34 -6.10 -12.39 -8.67
N TYR A 35 -6.60 -13.38 -7.92
CA TYR A 35 -5.77 -14.34 -7.18
C TYR A 35 -6.25 -15.78 -7.43
N ARG A 36 -5.40 -16.75 -7.09
CA ARG A 36 -5.73 -18.17 -7.12
C ARG A 36 -6.11 -18.63 -5.72
N GLU A 37 -7.24 -19.30 -5.64
CA GLU A 37 -7.68 -19.94 -4.40
C GLU A 37 -6.75 -21.09 -4.03
N ILE A 38 -6.45 -21.18 -2.74
CA ILE A 38 -5.75 -22.31 -2.13
C ILE A 38 -6.53 -22.76 -0.89
N PRO A 39 -6.38 -24.02 -0.44
CA PRO A 39 -6.93 -24.44 0.84
C PRO A 39 -6.47 -23.51 1.97
N MET A 40 -7.38 -23.19 2.89
CA MET A 40 -7.15 -22.32 4.04
C MET A 40 -7.68 -22.97 5.32
N PRO A 41 -7.10 -22.65 6.49
CA PRO A 41 -7.68 -23.01 7.77
C PRO A 41 -9.13 -22.48 7.92
N PRO A 42 -9.98 -23.18 8.69
CA PRO A 42 -11.32 -22.69 8.97
C PRO A 42 -11.33 -21.26 9.52
N GLY A 43 -12.24 -20.43 9.01
CA GLY A 43 -12.38 -19.03 9.42
C GLY A 43 -11.41 -18.05 8.73
N PHE A 44 -10.34 -18.52 8.10
CA PHE A 44 -9.49 -17.63 7.30
C PHE A 44 -10.14 -17.34 5.95
N GLN A 45 -9.86 -16.15 5.43
CA GLN A 45 -10.46 -15.64 4.20
C GLN A 45 -9.46 -14.80 3.41
N VAL A 46 -9.81 -14.48 2.15
CA VAL A 46 -9.11 -13.48 1.35
C VAL A 46 -9.95 -12.21 1.32
N VAL A 47 -9.33 -11.08 1.67
CA VAL A 47 -9.95 -9.75 1.62
C VAL A 47 -9.16 -8.88 0.66
N VAL A 48 -9.85 -8.11 -0.18
CA VAL A 48 -9.19 -7.15 -1.07
C VAL A 48 -8.95 -5.84 -0.31
N SER A 49 -7.68 -5.51 -0.09
CA SER A 49 -7.25 -4.20 0.41
C SER A 49 -7.29 -3.16 -0.71
N GLU A 50 -7.65 -1.92 -0.39
CA GLU A 50 -7.72 -0.79 -1.34
C GLU A 50 -6.41 -0.54 -2.09
N LEU A 51 -5.27 -0.75 -1.42
CA LEU A 51 -3.95 -0.47 -1.99
C LEU A 51 -3.10 -1.75 -2.16
N GLU A 52 -3.16 -2.64 -1.17
CA GLU A 52 -2.24 -3.77 -1.07
C GLU A 52 -2.74 -5.00 -1.84
N GLY A 53 -3.92 -4.92 -2.48
CA GLY A 53 -4.52 -6.02 -3.23
C GLY A 53 -5.13 -7.10 -2.33
N PRO A 54 -5.38 -8.31 -2.86
CA PRO A 54 -5.82 -9.45 -2.06
C PRO A 54 -4.80 -9.78 -0.96
N VAL A 55 -5.28 -9.89 0.28
CA VAL A 55 -4.50 -10.32 1.45
C VAL A 55 -5.25 -11.43 2.17
N PHE A 56 -4.53 -12.33 2.84
CA PHE A 56 -5.20 -13.25 3.77
C PHE A 56 -5.58 -12.50 5.04
N ALA A 57 -6.74 -12.83 5.58
CA ALA A 57 -7.30 -12.24 6.78
C ALA A 57 -7.90 -13.32 7.70
N ASP A 58 -8.00 -12.98 8.99
CA ASP A 58 -8.70 -13.80 9.98
C ASP A 58 -10.24 -13.76 9.78
N VAL A 59 -10.96 -14.45 10.67
CA VAL A 59 -12.44 -14.50 10.65
C VAL A 59 -13.10 -13.13 10.81
N ASN A 60 -12.41 -12.17 11.43
CA ASN A 60 -12.88 -10.80 11.62
C ASN A 60 -12.47 -9.86 10.48
N GLY A 61 -11.76 -10.38 9.47
CA GLY A 61 -11.26 -9.63 8.33
C GLY A 61 -10.03 -8.77 8.63
N LYS A 62 -9.31 -9.03 9.74
CA LYS A 62 -8.00 -8.43 10.01
C LYS A 62 -6.93 -9.09 9.18
N THR A 63 -6.07 -8.30 8.56
CA THR A 63 -4.98 -8.79 7.72
C THR A 63 -3.98 -9.61 8.52
N LEU A 64 -3.54 -10.72 7.93
CA LEU A 64 -2.49 -11.58 8.47
C LEU A 64 -1.12 -11.10 7.98
N TYR A 65 -0.16 -11.00 8.89
CA TYR A 65 1.19 -10.52 8.63
C TYR A 65 2.23 -11.54 9.04
N LYS A 66 3.32 -11.56 8.27
CA LYS A 66 4.58 -12.19 8.66
C LYS A 66 5.64 -11.14 8.97
N TRP A 67 6.66 -11.53 9.72
CA TRP A 67 7.79 -10.66 10.04
C TRP A 67 9.12 -11.31 9.60
N PRO A 68 9.40 -11.36 8.29
CA PRO A 68 10.53 -12.13 7.79
C PRO A 68 11.87 -11.54 8.25
N LEU A 69 12.84 -12.42 8.54
CA LEU A 69 14.20 -12.02 8.87
C LEU A 69 14.80 -11.11 7.79
N LYS A 70 15.32 -9.98 8.22
CA LYS A 70 15.95 -8.96 7.39
C LYS A 70 17.35 -8.67 7.90
N SER A 71 18.31 -8.70 6.99
CA SER A 71 19.65 -8.16 7.24
C SER A 71 19.59 -6.65 7.25
N LEU A 72 20.09 -6.06 8.32
CA LEU A 72 20.35 -4.63 8.44
C LEU A 72 21.86 -4.39 8.36
N ARG A 73 22.30 -3.14 8.28
CA ARG A 73 23.74 -2.81 8.30
C ARG A 73 24.44 -3.41 9.51
N ASN A 74 23.79 -3.31 10.67
CA ASN A 74 24.25 -3.88 11.92
C ASN A 74 23.28 -4.98 12.33
N GLY A 75 23.63 -6.23 12.05
CA GLY A 75 22.86 -7.40 12.51
C GLY A 75 21.57 -7.68 11.74
N TYR A 76 20.64 -8.38 12.40
CA TYR A 76 19.42 -8.89 11.82
C TYR A 76 18.23 -8.63 12.75
N SER A 77 17.07 -8.41 12.16
CA SER A 77 15.78 -8.30 12.86
C SER A 77 14.69 -8.95 12.02
N GLY A 78 13.59 -9.37 12.63
CA GLY A 78 12.64 -10.30 12.03
C GLY A 78 12.84 -11.74 12.49
N GLU A 79 11.98 -12.61 11.98
CA GLU A 79 11.86 -14.02 12.36
C GLU A 79 12.39 -14.95 11.27
N THR A 80 13.16 -15.95 11.69
CA THR A 80 13.50 -17.09 10.87
C THR A 80 12.29 -18.02 10.72
N LEU A 81 12.28 -18.79 9.62
CA LEU A 81 11.26 -19.81 9.40
C LEU A 81 11.15 -20.76 10.60
N GLY A 82 9.93 -21.01 11.04
CA GLY A 82 9.58 -21.93 12.12
C GLY A 82 9.86 -21.43 13.54
N ILE A 83 10.40 -20.21 13.73
CA ILE A 83 10.86 -19.74 15.05
C ILE A 83 10.21 -18.38 15.37
N PRO A 84 9.07 -18.37 16.09
CA PRO A 84 8.48 -17.13 16.61
C PRO A 84 9.43 -16.42 17.60
N ALA A 85 9.58 -15.11 17.43
CA ALA A 85 10.41 -14.21 18.24
C ALA A 85 9.64 -13.01 18.83
N CYS A 86 8.41 -12.75 18.36
CA CYS A 86 7.54 -11.71 18.90
C CYS A 86 6.83 -12.18 20.20
N TYR A 87 7.20 -11.60 21.35
CA TYR A 87 6.67 -11.96 22.67
C TYR A 87 6.24 -10.72 23.49
N ASP A 88 5.78 -10.96 24.72
CA ASP A 88 5.26 -10.00 25.71
C ASP A 88 6.35 -9.19 26.44
N LYS A 89 7.62 -9.58 26.27
CA LYS A 89 8.74 -8.85 26.87
C LYS A 89 8.87 -7.46 26.25
N VAL A 90 8.60 -6.43 27.06
CA VAL A 90 8.85 -5.04 26.67
C VAL A 90 10.37 -4.77 26.58
N LEU A 91 10.86 -4.53 25.36
CA LEU A 91 12.25 -4.13 25.13
C LEU A 91 12.44 -2.66 25.52
N LYS A 92 13.48 -2.39 26.34
CA LYS A 92 13.73 -1.07 26.96
C LYS A 92 15.01 -0.39 26.47
N VAL A 93 15.81 -1.10 25.68
CA VAL A 93 17.08 -0.60 25.16
C VAL A 93 17.21 -0.85 23.67
N THR A 94 17.98 0.00 23.00
CA THR A 94 18.39 -0.19 21.61
C THR A 94 19.14 -1.52 21.44
N ALA A 95 18.90 -2.19 20.32
CA ALA A 95 19.63 -3.35 19.85
C ALA A 95 20.90 -2.95 19.06
N GLY A 96 21.07 -1.66 18.74
CA GLY A 96 22.23 -1.16 18.00
C GLY A 96 22.18 -1.46 16.51
N LEU A 97 20.97 -1.72 15.99
CA LEU A 97 20.72 -1.99 14.59
C LEU A 97 20.74 -0.68 13.77
N MET A 98 20.59 0.48 14.44
CA MET A 98 20.56 1.84 13.89
C MET A 98 21.91 2.55 14.05
N SER A 99 22.88 2.25 13.18
CA SER A 99 24.16 2.98 13.18
C SER A 99 23.94 4.50 13.04
N PRO A 100 24.60 5.35 13.85
CA PRO A 100 25.74 5.06 14.73
C PRO A 100 25.38 4.70 16.18
N TYR A 101 24.10 4.52 16.49
CA TYR A 101 23.65 4.27 17.87
C TYR A 101 24.03 2.84 18.31
N PRO A 102 24.82 2.69 19.39
CA PRO A 102 25.15 1.38 19.92
C PRO A 102 23.94 0.75 20.63
N ALA A 103 24.04 -0.55 20.90
CA ALA A 103 23.10 -1.26 21.75
C ALA A 103 23.17 -0.75 23.21
N GLY A 104 22.08 -0.91 23.95
CA GLY A 104 22.02 -0.61 25.38
C GLY A 104 21.60 0.82 25.75
N ILE A 105 21.28 1.67 24.78
CA ILE A 105 20.73 3.01 25.03
C ILE A 105 19.25 2.87 25.41
N LYS A 106 18.82 3.56 26.47
CA LYS A 106 17.40 3.55 26.89
C LYS A 106 16.51 4.10 25.78
N LEU A 107 15.45 3.36 25.47
CA LEU A 107 14.44 3.78 24.51
C LEU A 107 13.51 4.85 25.11
N PRO A 108 12.83 5.67 24.29
CA PRO A 108 11.90 6.68 24.78
C PRO A 108 10.71 6.10 25.55
N GLU A 109 10.21 6.88 26.50
CA GLU A 109 8.95 6.64 27.22
C GLU A 109 8.81 5.23 27.81
N LEU A 110 9.84 4.75 28.52
CA LEU A 110 9.96 3.36 29.03
C LEU A 110 8.71 2.78 29.69
N ASP A 111 7.93 3.59 30.41
CA ASP A 111 6.75 3.16 31.15
C ASP A 111 5.48 3.03 30.28
N LYS A 112 5.53 3.53 29.04
CA LYS A 112 4.43 3.49 28.06
C LYS A 112 4.73 2.60 26.86
N ARG A 113 5.87 1.92 26.86
CA ARG A 113 6.28 1.07 25.74
C ARG A 113 5.43 -0.18 25.68
N HIS A 114 5.06 -0.55 24.46
CA HIS A 114 4.42 -1.81 24.17
C HIS A 114 5.47 -2.89 23.93
N SER A 115 5.11 -4.11 24.29
CA SER A 115 5.72 -5.34 23.84
C SER A 115 5.37 -5.63 22.37
N CYS A 116 6.04 -6.61 21.79
CA CYS A 116 5.77 -6.99 20.42
C CYS A 116 4.33 -7.47 20.24
N VAL A 117 3.85 -8.38 21.09
CA VAL A 117 2.50 -8.98 20.97
C VAL A 117 1.35 -8.02 21.27
N GLU A 118 1.60 -6.93 22.01
CA GLU A 118 0.60 -5.88 22.22
C GLU A 118 0.31 -5.08 20.95
N LEU A 119 1.28 -4.95 20.03
CA LEU A 119 1.08 -4.31 18.72
C LEU A 119 0.79 -5.33 17.61
N TRP A 120 1.31 -6.54 17.77
CA TRP A 120 1.24 -7.64 16.82
C TRP A 120 0.69 -8.90 17.50
N PRO A 121 -0.63 -8.98 17.77
CA PRO A 121 -1.21 -10.16 18.40
C PRO A 121 -0.95 -11.42 17.56
N PRO A 122 -0.41 -12.51 18.15
CA PRO A 122 -0.23 -13.77 17.46
C PRO A 122 -1.57 -14.34 16.97
N VAL A 123 -1.53 -14.97 15.79
CA VAL A 123 -2.67 -15.71 15.25
C VAL A 123 -2.62 -17.13 15.80
N TYR A 124 -3.24 -17.34 16.95
CA TYR A 124 -3.23 -18.65 17.62
C TYR A 124 -3.96 -19.71 16.79
N ALA A 125 -3.47 -20.95 16.88
CA ALA A 125 -4.12 -22.14 16.37
C ALA A 125 -4.75 -22.91 17.53
N ASP A 126 -5.90 -23.54 17.27
CA ASP A 126 -6.53 -24.42 18.24
C ASP A 126 -5.69 -25.68 18.46
N VAL A 127 -5.86 -26.33 19.61
CA VAL A 127 -5.08 -27.52 20.01
C VAL A 127 -5.27 -28.72 19.08
N ASP A 128 -6.40 -28.78 18.39
CA ASP A 128 -6.82 -29.81 17.43
C ASP A 128 -6.73 -29.32 15.98
N ALA A 129 -6.18 -28.12 15.74
CA ALA A 129 -5.96 -27.63 14.40
C ALA A 129 -4.96 -28.50 13.64
N GLU A 130 -5.24 -28.75 12.36
CA GLU A 130 -4.36 -29.52 11.47
C GLU A 130 -3.74 -28.62 10.39
N PRO A 131 -2.45 -28.79 10.07
CA PRO A 131 -1.82 -28.13 8.92
C PRO A 131 -2.57 -28.42 7.62
N ILE A 132 -2.65 -27.44 6.72
CA ILE A 132 -3.34 -27.58 5.44
C ILE A 132 -2.60 -26.84 4.33
N GLY A 133 -2.22 -27.54 3.26
CA GLY A 133 -1.51 -26.93 2.13
C GLY A 133 -0.22 -26.22 2.55
N ARG A 134 -0.18 -24.89 2.43
CA ARG A 134 0.98 -24.04 2.82
C ARG A 134 0.89 -23.51 4.25
N TRP A 135 -0.19 -23.83 4.96
CA TRP A 135 -0.43 -23.43 6.33
C TRP A 135 0.13 -24.49 7.27
N SER A 136 1.00 -24.07 8.17
CA SER A 136 1.61 -24.93 9.20
C SER A 136 1.21 -24.44 10.59
N ILE A 137 1.55 -25.20 11.62
CA ILE A 137 1.33 -24.81 13.02
C ILE A 137 2.69 -24.86 13.72
N LEU A 138 3.01 -23.80 14.46
CA LEU A 138 4.25 -23.67 15.22
C LEU A 138 3.92 -23.65 16.71
N GLU A 139 4.76 -24.32 17.49
CA GLU A 139 4.72 -24.23 18.96
C GLU A 139 5.53 -23.01 19.42
N ARG A 140 4.94 -22.19 20.28
CA ARG A 140 5.58 -21.03 20.90
C ARG A 140 6.27 -21.44 22.21
N ASN A 141 7.15 -20.59 22.72
CA ASN A 141 7.90 -20.87 23.95
C ASN A 141 7.04 -21.01 25.23
N ASP A 142 5.80 -20.56 25.18
CA ASP A 142 4.80 -20.66 26.24
C ASP A 142 3.90 -21.91 26.07
N GLY A 143 4.16 -22.75 25.07
CA GLY A 143 3.40 -23.94 24.73
C GLY A 143 2.12 -23.67 23.92
N SER A 144 1.80 -22.41 23.62
CA SER A 144 0.68 -22.09 22.72
C SER A 144 1.01 -22.40 21.27
N LEU A 145 -0.02 -22.74 20.48
CA LEU A 145 0.12 -23.03 19.06
C LEU A 145 -0.22 -21.78 18.23
N GLN A 146 0.54 -21.53 17.17
CA GLN A 146 0.37 -20.38 16.29
C GLN A 146 0.34 -20.81 14.83
N TRP A 147 -0.55 -20.19 14.05
CA TRP A 147 -0.60 -20.41 12.61
C TRP A 147 0.65 -19.89 11.89
N ALA A 148 1.19 -20.79 11.08
CA ALA A 148 2.18 -20.73 10.02
C ALA A 148 1.64 -20.32 8.64
N PHE A 149 2.29 -19.45 7.85
CA PHE A 149 2.18 -19.53 6.38
C PHE A 149 3.57 -19.61 5.75
N GLU A 150 3.85 -20.70 5.03
CA GLU A 150 5.21 -21.02 4.56
C GLU A 150 6.23 -20.97 5.70
N GLU A 151 5.87 -21.55 6.84
CA GLU A 151 6.69 -21.57 8.07
C GLU A 151 6.97 -20.19 8.69
N GLN A 152 6.41 -19.10 8.17
CA GLN A 152 6.52 -17.77 8.79
C GLN A 152 5.39 -17.53 9.81
N PRO A 153 5.71 -17.29 11.10
CA PRO A 153 4.71 -17.02 12.15
C PRO A 153 3.77 -15.88 11.78
N LEU A 154 2.48 -16.05 12.05
CA LEU A 154 1.44 -15.08 11.66
C LEU A 154 0.94 -14.22 12.81
N TYR A 155 0.73 -12.95 12.51
CA TYR A 155 0.23 -11.93 13.43
C TYR A 155 -0.89 -11.13 12.78
N THR A 156 -1.79 -10.59 13.60
CA THR A 156 -2.64 -9.45 13.20
C THR A 156 -1.99 -8.15 13.65
N SER A 157 -2.51 -7.01 13.19
CA SER A 157 -2.08 -5.69 13.63
C SER A 157 -3.17 -5.01 14.46
N VAL A 158 -2.79 -4.36 15.57
CA VAL A 158 -3.72 -3.50 16.31
C VAL A 158 -4.07 -2.21 15.56
N ARG A 159 -3.32 -1.89 14.50
CA ARG A 159 -3.61 -0.75 13.62
C ARG A 159 -4.75 -1.04 12.64
N ASP A 160 -5.03 -2.31 12.36
CA ASP A 160 -6.09 -2.68 11.43
C ASP A 160 -7.42 -2.65 12.19
N ALA A 161 -8.25 -1.66 11.84
CA ALA A 161 -9.50 -1.37 12.53
C ALA A 161 -10.73 -1.83 11.74
N GLN A 162 -10.60 -1.94 10.42
CA GLN A 162 -11.66 -2.32 9.49
C GLN A 162 -11.21 -3.47 8.59
N VAL A 163 -12.17 -4.22 8.05
CA VAL A 163 -11.92 -5.33 7.13
C VAL A 163 -11.09 -4.86 5.93
N GLY A 164 -9.97 -5.55 5.67
CA GLY A 164 -9.07 -5.22 4.56
C GLY A 164 -8.17 -4.01 4.79
N ASP A 165 -8.16 -3.45 6.00
CA ASP A 165 -7.11 -2.53 6.42
C ASP A 165 -5.78 -3.26 6.39
N VAL A 166 -4.77 -2.58 5.84
CA VAL A 166 -3.38 -2.99 5.95
C VAL A 166 -2.62 -1.79 6.48
N LEU A 167 -2.70 -1.50 7.77
CA LEU A 167 -2.15 -0.27 8.36
C LEU A 167 -0.88 -0.52 9.18
N GLY A 168 -0.58 -1.78 9.52
CA GLY A 168 0.63 -2.15 10.26
C GLY A 168 1.89 -2.37 9.41
N GLY A 169 1.74 -2.68 8.12
CA GLY A 169 2.84 -3.12 7.25
C GLY A 169 2.56 -2.89 5.77
N THR A 170 3.37 -3.40 4.86
CA THR A 170 3.17 -3.20 3.40
C THR A 170 3.78 -4.31 2.56
N THR A 171 3.21 -4.58 1.38
CA THR A 171 3.82 -5.46 0.35
C THR A 171 4.92 -4.78 -0.44
N ARG A 172 5.05 -3.45 -0.34
CA ARG A 172 6.09 -2.70 -1.03
C ARG A 172 7.46 -3.07 -0.48
N ASP A 173 8.37 -3.41 -1.38
CA ASP A 173 9.73 -3.83 -1.04
C ASP A 173 10.47 -2.71 -0.28
N SER A 174 11.06 -3.07 0.86
CA SER A 174 11.81 -2.16 1.71
C SER A 174 13.30 -2.48 1.60
N ARG A 175 13.99 -1.81 0.68
CA ARG A 175 15.41 -2.11 0.37
C ARG A 175 16.40 -1.48 1.35
N GLY A 176 17.58 -2.08 1.37
CA GLY A 176 18.72 -1.63 2.15
C GLY A 176 18.40 -1.55 3.64
N ASP A 177 18.90 -0.51 4.28
CA ASP A 177 18.85 -0.35 5.74
C ASP A 177 17.50 0.18 6.27
N SER A 178 16.40 -0.06 5.56
CA SER A 178 15.05 0.23 6.08
C SER A 178 14.70 -0.75 7.22
N PRO A 179 13.80 -0.41 8.16
CA PRO A 179 13.41 -1.29 9.26
C PRO A 179 12.92 -2.65 8.78
N ALA A 180 12.97 -3.64 9.67
CA ALA A 180 12.36 -4.94 9.44
C ALA A 180 10.83 -4.81 9.60
N TYR A 181 10.16 -4.34 8.55
CA TYR A 181 8.70 -4.18 8.56
C TYR A 181 8.00 -5.54 8.56
N ARG A 182 6.82 -5.58 9.18
CA ARG A 182 5.86 -6.66 8.95
C ARG A 182 5.28 -6.55 7.54
N VAL A 183 5.05 -7.69 6.90
CA VAL A 183 4.58 -7.79 5.53
C VAL A 183 3.27 -8.59 5.53
N PRO A 184 2.18 -8.08 4.94
CA PRO A 184 0.95 -8.85 4.85
C PRO A 184 1.17 -10.08 3.98
N ILE A 185 0.61 -11.22 4.37
CA ILE A 185 0.63 -12.42 3.53
C ILE A 185 -0.49 -12.33 2.49
N VAL A 186 -0.18 -12.75 1.26
CA VAL A 186 -1.06 -12.62 0.09
C VAL A 186 -1.31 -13.98 -0.54
N PRO A 187 -2.49 -14.23 -1.12
CA PRO A 187 -2.73 -15.42 -1.92
C PRO A 187 -1.83 -15.44 -3.17
N PRO A 188 -1.61 -16.62 -3.78
CA PRO A 188 -0.92 -16.70 -5.04
C PRO A 188 -1.64 -15.88 -6.11
N LYS A 189 -0.91 -15.04 -6.83
CA LYS A 189 -1.45 -14.20 -7.91
C LYS A 189 -1.96 -15.07 -9.07
N ALA A 190 -3.04 -14.64 -9.74
CA ALA A 190 -3.56 -15.30 -10.94
C ALA A 190 -2.94 -14.71 -12.21
N LEU A 191 -1.64 -14.93 -12.38
CA LEU A 191 -0.85 -14.43 -13.51
C LEU A 191 -0.37 -15.60 -14.37
N PRO A 192 -0.31 -15.45 -15.70
CA PRO A 192 0.43 -16.37 -16.55
C PRO A 192 1.93 -16.43 -16.16
N PRO A 193 2.63 -17.54 -16.46
CA PRO A 193 4.07 -17.59 -16.33
C PRO A 193 4.75 -16.46 -17.11
N GLY A 194 5.84 -15.91 -16.59
CA GLY A 194 6.54 -14.77 -17.19
C GLY A 194 6.12 -13.40 -16.66
N PHE A 195 5.08 -13.32 -15.82
CA PHE A 195 4.61 -12.08 -15.21
C PHE A 195 4.80 -12.04 -13.70
N ALA A 196 4.94 -10.81 -13.19
CA ALA A 196 4.96 -10.49 -11.78
C ALA A 196 4.14 -9.21 -11.51
N VAL A 197 3.98 -8.87 -10.23
CA VAL A 197 3.33 -7.62 -9.81
C VAL A 197 4.23 -6.90 -8.82
N LYS A 198 4.38 -5.60 -9.01
CA LYS A 198 5.13 -4.70 -8.16
C LYS A 198 4.23 -3.64 -7.52
N SER A 199 4.32 -3.52 -6.19
CA SER A 199 3.56 -2.56 -5.42
C SER A 199 4.23 -1.18 -5.47
N THR A 200 3.53 -0.19 -6.02
CA THR A 200 3.94 1.21 -6.10
C THR A 200 2.99 2.12 -5.31
N SER A 201 3.30 3.40 -5.21
CA SER A 201 2.40 4.40 -4.60
C SER A 201 1.16 4.68 -5.44
N ILE A 202 1.19 4.36 -6.74
CA ILE A 202 0.08 4.56 -7.69
C ILE A 202 -0.66 3.27 -8.05
N GLY A 203 -0.23 2.12 -7.50
CA GLY A 203 -0.98 0.87 -7.58
C GLY A 203 -0.09 -0.37 -7.64
N ARG A 204 -0.71 -1.50 -7.99
CA ARG A 204 -0.07 -2.80 -8.18
C ARG A 204 0.21 -3.03 -9.64
N MET A 205 1.38 -2.59 -10.07
CA MET A 205 1.82 -2.55 -11.46
C MET A 205 2.17 -3.95 -11.95
N LEU A 206 1.71 -4.29 -13.15
CA LEU A 206 2.08 -5.51 -13.85
C LEU A 206 3.49 -5.35 -14.43
N THR A 207 4.34 -6.33 -14.18
CA THR A 207 5.70 -6.41 -14.72
C THR A 207 5.93 -7.80 -15.30
N THR A 208 7.01 -7.97 -16.05
CA THR A 208 7.55 -9.31 -16.32
C THR A 208 8.20 -9.88 -15.05
N ASP A 209 8.48 -11.18 -15.03
CA ASP A 209 9.26 -11.84 -13.98
C ASP A 209 10.74 -11.40 -13.96
N THR A 210 11.22 -10.81 -15.05
CA THR A 210 12.51 -10.11 -15.16
C THR A 210 12.48 -8.65 -14.68
N ASN A 211 11.36 -8.20 -14.08
CA ASN A 211 11.12 -6.83 -13.61
C ASN A 211 11.07 -5.74 -14.71
N GLN A 212 10.73 -6.07 -15.96
CA GLN A 212 10.41 -5.05 -16.97
C GLN A 212 8.96 -4.57 -16.79
N SER A 213 8.72 -3.27 -16.94
CA SER A 213 7.36 -2.73 -16.89
C SER A 213 6.56 -3.15 -18.12
N VAL A 214 5.28 -3.42 -17.88
CA VAL A 214 4.34 -3.80 -18.94
C VAL A 214 3.44 -2.62 -19.26
N TYR A 215 3.23 -2.38 -20.55
CA TYR A 215 2.50 -1.26 -21.11
C TYR A 215 1.37 -1.72 -22.02
N SER A 216 0.42 -0.81 -22.22
CA SER A 216 -0.64 -0.93 -23.22
C SER A 216 -0.72 0.36 -24.04
N TYR A 217 -1.20 0.22 -25.28
CA TYR A 217 -1.44 1.36 -26.15
C TYR A 217 -2.92 1.75 -26.16
N LYS A 218 -3.19 3.06 -26.15
CA LYS A 218 -4.56 3.60 -26.06
C LYS A 218 -5.47 3.15 -27.19
N ASP A 219 -4.94 2.99 -28.41
CA ASP A 219 -5.72 2.70 -29.62
C ASP A 219 -5.79 1.19 -29.92
N ASP A 220 -5.05 0.36 -29.17
CA ASP A 220 -5.13 -1.09 -29.29
C ASP A 220 -6.39 -1.65 -28.61
N SER A 221 -6.84 -2.83 -29.03
CA SER A 221 -7.93 -3.58 -28.41
C SER A 221 -7.64 -5.08 -28.44
N ALA A 222 -8.50 -5.87 -27.79
CA ALA A 222 -8.34 -7.32 -27.69
C ALA A 222 -8.26 -8.04 -29.05
N SER A 223 -8.82 -7.42 -30.10
CA SER A 223 -8.89 -8.00 -31.46
C SER A 223 -8.19 -7.15 -32.52
N ALA A 224 -7.64 -5.99 -32.16
CA ALA A 224 -6.99 -5.10 -33.11
C ALA A 224 -5.74 -4.47 -32.50
N VAL A 225 -4.61 -4.73 -33.15
CA VAL A 225 -3.29 -4.22 -32.80
C VAL A 225 -2.94 -3.13 -33.80
N VAL A 226 -2.58 -1.94 -33.33
CA VAL A 226 -2.16 -0.80 -34.18
C VAL A 226 -0.63 -0.73 -34.27
N CYS A 227 0.08 -1.11 -33.20
CA CYS A 227 1.54 -1.03 -33.15
C CYS A 227 2.22 -2.08 -34.07
N PHE A 228 2.55 -1.64 -35.29
CA PHE A 228 3.35 -2.36 -36.29
C PHE A 228 4.41 -1.41 -36.90
N GLY A 229 5.36 -1.96 -37.66
CA GLY A 229 6.43 -1.20 -38.31
C GLY A 229 7.28 -0.42 -37.30
N ASP A 230 7.45 0.88 -37.52
CA ASP A 230 8.32 1.75 -36.71
C ASP A 230 7.97 1.76 -35.22
N CYS A 231 6.72 1.49 -34.87
CA CYS A 231 6.30 1.36 -33.48
C CYS A 231 7.11 0.27 -32.74
N MET A 232 7.36 -0.86 -33.41
CA MET A 232 8.09 -1.99 -32.84
C MET A 232 9.61 -1.73 -32.72
N ASN A 233 10.12 -0.60 -33.20
CA ASN A 233 11.52 -0.23 -32.95
C ASN A 233 11.78 0.08 -31.47
N ASN A 234 10.75 0.50 -30.73
CA ASN A 234 10.84 0.83 -29.31
C ASN A 234 9.89 0.01 -28.43
N TRP A 235 8.87 -0.62 -29.01
CA TRP A 235 7.82 -1.34 -28.28
C TRP A 235 7.81 -2.81 -28.64
N ASP A 236 8.34 -3.62 -27.75
CA ASP A 236 8.44 -5.06 -27.92
C ASP A 236 7.13 -5.72 -27.46
N PRO A 237 6.40 -6.45 -28.32
CA PRO A 237 5.20 -7.17 -27.91
C PRO A 237 5.54 -8.27 -26.89
N VAL A 238 4.76 -8.38 -25.83
CA VAL A 238 4.88 -9.49 -24.88
C VAL A 238 4.23 -10.74 -25.48
N LEU A 239 5.05 -11.52 -26.18
CA LEU A 239 4.61 -12.72 -26.87
C LEU A 239 4.13 -13.80 -25.89
N ALA A 240 3.08 -14.50 -26.29
CA ALA A 240 2.55 -15.64 -25.57
C ALA A 240 3.19 -16.93 -26.08
N PRO A 241 3.63 -17.85 -25.19
CA PRO A 241 4.09 -19.17 -25.58
C PRO A 241 3.03 -19.92 -26.40
N SER A 242 3.43 -20.84 -27.28
CA SER A 242 2.50 -21.57 -28.17
C SER A 242 1.41 -22.37 -27.46
N LEU A 243 1.66 -22.81 -26.23
CA LEU A 243 0.69 -23.54 -25.39
C LEU A 243 -0.12 -22.61 -24.48
N ALA A 244 0.09 -21.29 -24.55
CA ALA A 244 -0.67 -20.32 -23.77
C ALA A 244 -2.16 -20.41 -24.06
N ARG A 245 -2.95 -20.17 -23.01
CA ARG A 245 -4.41 -20.08 -23.08
C ARG A 245 -4.85 -18.85 -22.30
N GLY A 246 -5.86 -18.17 -22.81
CA GLY A 246 -6.54 -17.12 -22.07
C GLY A 246 -7.26 -17.71 -20.86
N GLN A 247 -7.23 -17.01 -19.73
CA GLN A 247 -7.95 -17.35 -18.51
C GLN A 247 -8.29 -16.08 -17.74
N GLY A 248 -9.53 -15.97 -17.27
CA GLY A 248 -9.99 -14.79 -16.53
C GLY A 248 -9.85 -13.53 -17.37
N GLU A 249 -9.05 -12.57 -16.89
CA GLU A 249 -8.81 -11.29 -17.57
C GLU A 249 -7.76 -11.36 -18.69
N TRP A 250 -7.16 -12.54 -18.89
CA TRP A 250 -6.13 -12.80 -19.89
C TRP A 250 -6.71 -13.44 -21.14
N SER A 251 -6.28 -12.95 -22.30
CA SER A 251 -6.60 -13.50 -23.61
C SER A 251 -5.39 -13.39 -24.53
N LEU A 252 -5.54 -13.82 -25.78
CA LEU A 252 -4.49 -13.82 -26.79
C LEU A 252 -4.99 -13.11 -28.04
N VAL A 253 -4.10 -12.38 -28.71
CA VAL A 253 -4.33 -11.84 -30.04
C VAL A 253 -3.27 -12.37 -31.00
N GLU A 254 -3.70 -12.80 -32.18
CA GLU A 254 -2.79 -13.19 -33.25
C GLU A 254 -2.23 -11.92 -33.90
N ARG A 255 -0.91 -11.73 -33.82
CA ARG A 255 -0.23 -10.61 -34.47
C ARG A 255 0.08 -10.92 -35.92
N THR A 256 0.64 -12.11 -36.16
CA THR A 256 0.94 -12.69 -37.47
C THR A 256 0.71 -14.21 -37.38
N PRO A 257 0.62 -14.94 -38.52
CA PRO A 257 0.34 -16.37 -38.49
C PRO A 257 1.31 -17.15 -37.58
N GLY A 258 0.80 -17.69 -36.48
CA GLY A 258 1.57 -18.46 -35.50
C GLY A 258 2.26 -17.64 -34.40
N GLU A 259 2.16 -16.30 -34.42
CA GLU A 259 2.66 -15.41 -33.37
C GLU A 259 1.50 -14.83 -32.56
N GLN A 260 1.40 -15.25 -31.30
CA GLN A 260 0.37 -14.81 -30.35
C GLN A 260 0.98 -13.83 -29.35
N GLN A 261 0.23 -12.80 -28.97
CA GLN A 261 0.59 -11.82 -27.95
C GLN A 261 -0.38 -11.89 -26.78
N TRP A 262 0.13 -11.68 -25.57
CA TRP A 262 -0.71 -11.56 -24.38
C TRP A 262 -1.57 -10.30 -24.42
N VAL A 263 -2.85 -10.47 -24.08
CA VAL A 263 -3.82 -9.40 -23.89
C VAL A 263 -4.34 -9.48 -22.45
N PHE A 264 -4.26 -8.38 -21.71
CA PHE A 264 -4.81 -8.26 -20.36
C PHE A 264 -5.86 -7.16 -20.33
N ARG A 265 -7.05 -7.44 -19.78
CA ARG A 265 -8.19 -6.50 -19.73
C ARG A 265 -8.49 -5.86 -21.09
N GLY A 266 -8.41 -6.68 -22.14
CA GLY A 266 -8.68 -6.25 -23.51
C GLY A 266 -7.62 -5.37 -24.16
N LYS A 267 -6.42 -5.26 -23.57
CA LYS A 267 -5.28 -4.51 -24.12
C LYS A 267 -4.08 -5.44 -24.38
N PRO A 268 -3.56 -5.48 -25.63
CA PRO A 268 -2.30 -6.13 -25.95
C PRO A 268 -1.15 -5.51 -25.16
N LEU A 269 -0.22 -6.37 -24.72
CA LEU A 269 0.84 -6.01 -23.78
C LEU A 269 2.19 -5.82 -24.45
N TYR A 270 2.95 -4.81 -24.03
CA TYR A 270 4.27 -4.49 -24.56
C TYR A 270 5.27 -4.22 -23.43
N THR A 271 6.55 -4.41 -23.72
CA THR A 271 7.67 -3.83 -22.97
C THR A 271 8.30 -2.70 -23.79
N TYR A 272 8.95 -1.76 -23.13
CA TYR A 272 9.60 -0.63 -23.78
C TYR A 272 11.11 -0.86 -23.87
N ALA A 273 11.68 -0.81 -25.07
CA ALA A 273 13.08 -1.14 -25.32
C ALA A 273 14.06 -0.16 -24.63
N LEU A 274 13.63 1.09 -24.42
CA LEU A 274 14.45 2.11 -23.75
C LEU A 274 14.31 2.10 -22.22
N ASP A 275 13.40 1.30 -21.66
CA ASP A 275 13.31 1.08 -20.21
C ASP A 275 14.45 0.18 -19.72
N ALA A 276 15.60 0.78 -19.40
CA ALA A 276 16.75 0.07 -18.86
C ALA A 276 16.63 -0.23 -17.35
N GLY A 277 15.77 0.50 -16.63
CA GLY A 277 15.55 0.36 -15.19
C GLY A 277 14.54 -0.73 -14.84
N SER A 278 14.75 -1.43 -13.73
CA SER A 278 13.73 -2.33 -13.20
C SER A 278 12.46 -1.54 -12.84
N TRP A 279 11.31 -2.03 -13.33
CA TRP A 279 9.98 -1.42 -13.23
C TRP A 279 9.97 0.08 -13.60
N SER A 280 10.81 0.47 -14.56
CA SER A 280 10.85 1.82 -15.15
C SER A 280 9.48 2.24 -15.68
N GLN A 281 9.14 3.52 -15.63
CA GLN A 281 7.87 4.04 -16.14
C GLN A 281 8.07 5.03 -17.29
N GLU A 282 9.29 5.15 -17.84
CA GLU A 282 9.60 6.10 -18.93
C GLU A 282 8.76 5.85 -20.18
N GLY A 283 8.34 4.60 -20.43
CA GLY A 283 7.42 4.29 -21.52
C GLY A 283 6.07 5.03 -21.41
N SER A 284 5.61 5.36 -20.21
CA SER A 284 4.37 6.14 -20.02
C SER A 284 4.52 7.63 -20.36
N ASP A 285 5.74 8.11 -20.54
CA ASP A 285 6.01 9.48 -21.02
C ASP A 285 5.80 9.59 -22.54
N VAL A 286 5.71 8.46 -23.25
CA VAL A 286 5.41 8.42 -24.68
C VAL A 286 3.90 8.57 -24.91
N PRO A 287 3.45 9.53 -25.74
CA PRO A 287 2.02 9.78 -25.94
C PRO A 287 1.22 8.53 -26.36
N GLY A 288 0.19 8.22 -25.59
CA GLY A 288 -0.74 7.10 -25.85
C GLY A 288 -0.34 5.78 -25.22
N TRP A 289 0.81 5.71 -24.56
CA TRP A 289 1.25 4.53 -23.80
C TRP A 289 0.97 4.71 -22.32
N SER A 290 0.69 3.60 -21.63
CA SER A 290 0.45 3.62 -20.19
C SER A 290 0.85 2.30 -19.55
N ASN A 291 1.50 2.38 -18.38
CA ASN A 291 1.77 1.21 -17.54
C ASN A 291 0.45 0.49 -17.20
N VAL A 292 0.52 -0.84 -17.16
CA VAL A 292 -0.62 -1.70 -16.85
C VAL A 292 -0.62 -2.01 -15.35
N PHE A 293 -1.79 -1.89 -14.72
CA PHE A 293 -1.98 -2.19 -13.31
C PHE A 293 -2.98 -3.32 -13.14
N THR A 294 -2.68 -4.25 -12.25
CA THR A 294 -3.64 -5.27 -11.80
C THR A 294 -4.68 -4.67 -10.84
N GLN A 295 -4.26 -3.66 -10.09
CA GLN A 295 -5.10 -2.83 -9.23
C GLN A 295 -4.49 -1.42 -9.14
N LYS A 296 -5.28 -0.37 -9.38
CA LYS A 296 -4.82 1.02 -9.21
C LYS A 296 -4.88 1.42 -7.73
N ALA A 297 -4.00 2.32 -7.32
CA ALA A 297 -4.13 2.93 -6.00
C ALA A 297 -5.43 3.74 -5.93
N PRO A 298 -6.02 3.91 -4.73
CA PRO A 298 -7.17 4.79 -4.55
C PRO A 298 -6.85 6.22 -4.95
N ASP A 299 -7.88 6.95 -5.38
CA ASP A 299 -7.74 8.35 -5.77
C ASP A 299 -7.15 9.19 -4.63
N VAL A 300 -6.25 10.09 -5.01
CA VAL A 300 -5.70 11.10 -4.10
C VAL A 300 -6.74 12.20 -3.87
N PRO A 301 -6.63 12.98 -2.78
CA PRO A 301 -7.49 14.14 -2.55
C PRO A 301 -7.57 15.06 -3.77
N VAL A 302 -8.78 15.50 -4.14
CA VAL A 302 -9.06 16.23 -5.39
C VAL A 302 -8.22 17.50 -5.58
N ASN A 303 -7.84 18.14 -4.47
CA ASN A 303 -7.06 19.37 -4.48
C ASN A 303 -5.55 19.12 -4.52
N PHE A 304 -5.10 17.87 -4.57
CA PHE A 304 -3.68 17.56 -4.72
C PHE A 304 -3.29 17.62 -6.19
N THR A 305 -2.03 17.95 -6.43
CA THR A 305 -1.43 18.11 -7.75
C THR A 305 -0.23 17.20 -7.90
N VAL A 306 0.21 16.99 -9.14
CA VAL A 306 1.46 16.30 -9.45
C VAL A 306 2.49 17.33 -9.89
N GLN A 307 3.70 17.25 -9.35
CA GLN A 307 4.81 18.11 -9.74
C GLN A 307 5.96 17.27 -10.29
N LEU A 308 6.44 17.67 -11.47
CA LEU A 308 7.62 17.07 -12.08
C LEU A 308 8.87 17.56 -11.33
N THR A 309 9.79 16.65 -11.05
CA THR A 309 11.09 16.98 -10.45
C THR A 309 12.22 16.29 -11.21
N ILE A 310 13.46 16.66 -10.92
CA ILE A 310 14.65 15.99 -11.50
C ILE A 310 14.77 14.51 -11.10
N ALA A 311 14.03 14.08 -10.08
CA ALA A 311 14.14 12.76 -9.46
C ALA A 311 12.84 11.97 -9.53
N GLY A 312 11.89 12.42 -10.35
CA GLY A 312 10.57 11.82 -10.55
C GLY A 312 9.42 12.70 -10.14
N ASP A 313 8.22 12.14 -10.19
CA ASP A 313 6.98 12.88 -9.93
C ASP A 313 6.59 12.78 -8.47
N VAL A 314 6.28 13.93 -7.86
CA VAL A 314 5.80 14.00 -6.48
C VAL A 314 4.36 14.42 -6.41
N LEU A 315 3.67 13.89 -5.41
CA LEU A 315 2.39 14.42 -4.97
C LEU A 315 2.61 15.72 -4.22
N ALA A 316 1.80 16.72 -4.52
CA ALA A 316 1.87 18.05 -3.95
C ALA A 316 0.47 18.54 -3.55
N ASN A 317 0.42 19.55 -2.68
CA ASN A 317 -0.84 20.19 -2.34
C ASN A 317 -1.36 21.09 -3.48
N ALA A 318 -2.51 21.76 -3.27
CA ALA A 318 -3.13 22.66 -4.24
C ALA A 318 -2.22 23.83 -4.68
N SER A 319 -1.26 24.22 -3.84
CA SER A 319 -0.28 25.27 -4.12
C SER A 319 1.00 24.75 -4.78
N GLY A 320 1.05 23.46 -5.15
CA GLY A 320 2.22 22.82 -5.75
C GLY A 320 3.36 22.49 -4.77
N ARG A 321 3.17 22.65 -3.46
CA ARG A 321 4.19 22.28 -2.47
C ARG A 321 4.18 20.78 -2.24
N THR A 322 5.35 20.15 -2.32
CA THR A 322 5.55 18.70 -2.16
C THR A 322 5.00 18.19 -0.82
N ILE A 323 4.33 17.04 -0.90
CA ILE A 323 3.82 16.30 0.25
C ILE A 323 4.85 15.26 0.68
N TYR A 324 5.03 15.12 1.99
CA TYR A 324 6.00 14.25 2.62
C TYR A 324 5.33 13.27 3.59
N ARG A 325 5.93 12.09 3.72
CA ARG A 325 5.58 11.05 4.69
C ARG A 325 6.71 10.86 5.68
N TYR A 326 6.34 10.62 6.93
CA TYR A 326 7.27 10.21 7.97
C TYR A 326 7.29 8.68 8.07
N PHE A 327 8.48 8.11 8.13
CA PHE A 327 8.73 6.68 8.32
C PHE A 327 9.57 6.48 9.57
N CYS A 328 9.24 5.47 10.36
CA CYS A 328 9.95 5.20 11.61
C CYS A 328 9.78 3.73 12.00
N GLY A 329 10.90 3.02 12.11
CA GLY A 329 11.02 1.84 12.97
C GLY A 329 11.97 2.20 14.11
N GLU A 330 11.67 1.75 15.32
CA GLU A 330 12.50 2.04 16.50
C GLU A 330 13.60 0.99 16.70
N ASP A 331 14.72 1.36 17.32
CA ASP A 331 15.95 0.54 17.34
C ASP A 331 15.91 -0.66 18.32
N SER A 332 14.76 -1.10 18.81
CA SER A 332 14.73 -2.36 19.53
C SER A 332 14.91 -3.55 18.57
N GLN A 333 15.14 -4.74 19.14
CA GLN A 333 15.19 -5.97 18.36
C GLN A 333 13.88 -6.24 17.61
N ASP A 334 12.75 -5.75 18.15
CA ASP A 334 11.41 -5.92 17.60
C ASP A 334 11.08 -4.96 16.46
N GLN A 335 11.90 -3.91 16.24
CA GLN A 335 11.72 -2.89 15.21
C GLN A 335 10.26 -2.39 15.13
N LEU A 336 9.66 -2.05 16.28
CA LEU A 336 8.26 -1.60 16.33
C LEU A 336 8.08 -0.30 15.53
N ASN A 337 6.90 -0.13 14.94
CA ASN A 337 6.58 1.11 14.22
C ASN A 337 6.54 2.30 15.20
N CYS A 338 6.99 3.47 14.75
CA CYS A 338 6.99 4.71 15.54
C CYS A 338 6.54 5.94 14.73
N ASP A 339 5.82 5.70 13.64
CA ASP A 339 5.39 6.71 12.68
C ASP A 339 3.90 7.08 12.81
N HIS A 340 3.14 6.38 13.65
CA HIS A 340 1.73 6.67 13.88
C HIS A 340 1.54 7.68 15.05
N PRO A 341 0.54 8.58 15.01
CA PRO A 341 0.27 9.55 16.09
C PRO A 341 -0.01 8.96 17.48
N ALA A 342 -0.38 7.68 17.54
CA ALA A 342 -0.55 6.95 18.81
C ALA A 342 0.75 6.32 19.33
N ASP A 343 1.82 6.25 18.52
CA ASP A 343 3.15 5.84 18.97
C ASP A 343 3.90 6.99 19.65
N THR A 344 5.08 6.69 20.20
CA THR A 344 5.94 7.73 20.77
C THR A 344 6.30 8.78 19.72
N GLN A 345 6.06 10.05 20.05
CA GLN A 345 6.34 11.17 19.15
C GLN A 345 7.78 11.68 19.28
N VAL A 346 8.58 11.09 20.19
CA VAL A 346 9.96 11.50 20.47
C VAL A 346 10.85 11.38 19.22
N TYR A 347 10.71 10.29 18.46
CA TYR A 347 11.50 10.10 17.23
C TYR A 347 11.17 11.15 16.17
N ARG A 348 9.88 11.39 15.90
CA ARG A 348 9.43 12.41 14.96
C ARG A 348 9.98 13.77 15.36
N LEU A 349 9.78 14.15 16.62
CA LEU A 349 10.24 15.43 17.18
C LEU A 349 11.75 15.62 17.06
N ALA A 350 12.52 14.57 17.31
CA ALA A 350 13.98 14.61 17.15
C ALA A 350 14.37 14.93 15.69
N VAL A 351 13.73 14.28 14.72
CA VAL A 351 14.06 14.46 13.29
C VAL A 351 13.53 15.77 12.72
N CYS A 352 12.28 16.15 13.02
CA CYS A 352 11.67 17.33 12.39
C CYS A 352 12.11 18.67 12.99
N GLY A 353 12.58 18.71 14.25
CA GLY A 353 12.79 19.97 14.96
C GLY A 353 13.78 19.91 16.11
N GLY A 354 14.56 18.83 16.23
CA GLY A 354 15.53 18.66 17.32
C GLY A 354 14.88 18.61 18.70
N GLY A 355 13.72 17.96 18.80
CA GLY A 355 12.95 17.82 20.04
C GLY A 355 11.99 18.98 20.34
N LYS A 356 11.95 20.03 19.51
CA LYS A 356 11.08 21.21 19.70
C LYS A 356 9.91 21.18 18.72
N GLN A 357 8.69 21.10 19.23
CA GLN A 357 7.50 20.98 18.38
C GLN A 357 7.28 22.23 17.51
N GLU A 358 7.59 23.43 18.02
CA GLU A 358 7.40 24.68 17.26
C GLU A 358 8.29 24.68 16.01
N LYS A 359 9.54 24.22 16.15
CA LYS A 359 10.46 24.05 15.01
C LYS A 359 9.96 22.99 14.04
N CYS A 360 9.40 21.90 14.55
CA CYS A 360 8.76 20.89 13.69
C CYS A 360 7.61 21.48 12.88
N LEU A 361 6.74 22.30 13.49
CA LEU A 361 5.63 22.91 12.75
C LEU A 361 6.10 23.95 11.73
N GLU A 362 7.20 24.66 12.00
CA GLU A 362 7.81 25.60 11.06
C GLU A 362 8.40 24.87 9.83
N HIS A 363 9.17 23.81 10.07
CA HIS A 363 9.90 23.09 9.00
C HIS A 363 9.06 22.02 8.34
N TRP A 364 8.14 21.40 9.09
CA TRP A 364 7.32 20.26 8.67
C TRP A 364 5.86 20.47 9.06
N PRO A 365 5.20 21.53 8.56
CA PRO A 365 3.79 21.75 8.84
C PRO A 365 2.95 20.61 8.27
N TYR A 366 1.88 20.25 8.97
CA TYR A 366 0.91 19.28 8.46
C TYR A 366 0.24 19.80 7.19
N VAL A 367 -0.18 18.88 6.31
CA VAL A 367 -1.09 19.23 5.22
C VAL A 367 -2.49 19.37 5.81
N ILE A 368 -2.96 20.61 5.92
CA ILE A 368 -4.29 20.94 6.46
C ILE A 368 -5.36 20.52 5.45
N ALA A 369 -6.44 19.92 5.95
CA ALA A 369 -7.64 19.67 5.16
C ALA A 369 -8.64 20.81 5.36
N GLY A 370 -9.19 21.33 4.26
CA GLY A 370 -10.18 22.42 4.28
C GLY A 370 -11.48 22.01 4.99
N GLU A 371 -12.28 22.97 5.45
CA GLU A 371 -13.50 22.70 6.22
C GLU A 371 -14.53 21.83 5.47
N SER A 372 -14.64 22.03 4.16
CA SER A 372 -15.57 21.28 3.29
C SER A 372 -14.96 20.02 2.67
N GLU A 373 -13.68 19.72 2.92
CA GLU A 373 -13.05 18.52 2.35
C GLU A 373 -13.48 17.27 3.12
N GLU A 374 -13.68 16.16 2.43
CA GLU A 374 -14.07 14.88 3.04
C GLU A 374 -13.11 13.77 2.65
N SER A 375 -13.05 12.71 3.47
CA SER A 375 -12.21 11.54 3.16
C SER A 375 -12.82 10.79 1.98
N LEU A 376 -12.05 10.62 0.90
CA LEU A 376 -12.54 9.96 -0.32
C LEU A 376 -12.53 8.44 -0.22
N ASN A 377 -11.56 7.89 0.51
CA ASN A 377 -11.34 6.46 0.66
C ASN A 377 -10.66 6.17 2.00
N ARG A 378 -10.39 4.90 2.31
CA ARG A 378 -9.77 4.53 3.60
C ARG A 378 -8.26 4.77 3.63
N THR A 379 -7.64 4.88 2.47
CA THR A 379 -6.21 5.16 2.32
C THR A 379 -5.88 6.62 2.60
N TRP A 380 -6.70 7.56 2.10
CA TRP A 380 -6.61 8.99 2.33
C TRP A 380 -7.75 9.47 3.23
N ARG A 381 -7.42 9.73 4.50
CA ARG A 381 -8.40 10.16 5.50
C ARG A 381 -8.06 11.50 6.10
N ILE A 382 -9.08 12.16 6.61
CA ILE A 382 -8.94 13.37 7.40
C ILE A 382 -9.04 13.00 8.87
N ARG A 383 -8.09 13.46 9.67
CA ARG A 383 -8.05 13.24 11.13
C ARG A 383 -7.82 14.57 11.85
N THR A 384 -8.20 14.59 13.11
CA THR A 384 -7.96 15.73 13.99
C THR A 384 -6.75 15.45 14.87
N ILE A 385 -5.79 16.37 14.89
CA ILE A 385 -4.52 16.24 15.60
C ILE A 385 -4.28 17.45 16.50
N ASP A 386 -3.73 17.21 17.68
CA ASP A 386 -3.20 18.28 18.52
C ASP A 386 -1.84 18.72 17.95
N PRO A 387 -1.68 19.96 17.46
CA PRO A 387 -0.42 20.42 16.90
C PRO A 387 0.69 20.54 17.95
N GLY A 388 0.41 20.59 19.25
CA GLY A 388 1.42 20.65 20.30
C GLY A 388 2.07 19.30 20.59
N THR A 389 1.33 18.21 20.40
CA THR A 389 1.82 16.85 20.70
C THR A 389 2.02 15.99 19.46
N GLY A 390 1.29 16.29 18.38
CA GLY A 390 1.18 15.43 17.20
C GLY A 390 0.36 14.17 17.45
N ARG A 391 -0.50 14.15 18.48
CA ARG A 391 -1.40 13.02 18.78
C ARG A 391 -2.79 13.28 18.23
N TYR A 392 -3.49 12.21 17.84
CA TYR A 392 -4.90 12.31 17.49
C TYR A 392 -5.74 12.72 18.70
N VAL A 393 -6.71 13.60 18.44
CA VAL A 393 -7.64 14.13 19.44
C VAL A 393 -9.05 14.21 18.86
N GLY A 394 -10.03 14.46 19.72
CA GLY A 394 -11.42 14.64 19.30
C GLY A 394 -11.60 15.89 18.44
N ALA A 395 -12.60 15.87 17.54
CA ALA A 395 -12.87 16.98 16.62
C ALA A 395 -13.17 18.32 17.33
N GLU A 396 -13.78 18.26 18.51
CA GLU A 396 -14.19 19.43 19.31
C GLU A 396 -13.07 20.03 20.16
N GLN A 397 -11.85 19.46 20.14
CA GLN A 397 -10.76 19.98 20.95
C GLN A 397 -10.29 21.34 20.41
N SER A 398 -10.37 22.37 21.26
CA SER A 398 -9.91 23.72 20.94
C SER A 398 -8.44 23.72 20.50
N GLY A 399 -8.16 24.35 19.36
CA GLY A 399 -6.82 24.47 18.79
C GLY A 399 -6.31 23.22 18.04
N ALA A 400 -7.14 22.19 17.90
CA ALA A 400 -6.77 21.02 17.10
C ALA A 400 -6.81 21.35 15.59
N LEU A 401 -5.96 20.66 14.83
CA LEU A 401 -5.87 20.81 13.38
C LEU A 401 -6.55 19.65 12.68
N ARG A 402 -7.27 19.97 11.59
CA ARG A 402 -7.83 19.00 10.66
C ARG A 402 -6.80 18.73 9.57
N VAL A 403 -6.26 17.51 9.51
CA VAL A 403 -5.10 17.17 8.67
C VAL A 403 -5.37 15.99 7.76
N TRP A 404 -4.78 16.03 6.57
CA TRP A 404 -4.74 14.88 5.68
C TRP A 404 -3.79 13.81 6.22
N THR A 405 -4.20 12.56 6.07
CA THR A 405 -3.46 11.38 6.46
C THR A 405 -3.42 10.39 5.30
N TYR A 406 -2.30 9.67 5.18
CA TYR A 406 -2.12 8.55 4.28
C TYR A 406 -1.88 7.30 5.11
N ARG A 407 -2.74 6.28 4.96
CA ARG A 407 -2.70 5.05 5.77
C ARG A 407 -2.68 5.36 7.28
N ASP A 408 -3.57 6.25 7.69
CA ASP A 408 -3.76 6.72 9.07
C ASP A 408 -2.48 7.35 9.68
N ARG A 409 -1.59 7.90 8.85
CA ARG A 409 -0.43 8.71 9.26
C ARG A 409 -0.52 10.10 8.67
N PRO A 410 -0.30 11.18 9.46
CA PRO A 410 -0.29 12.53 8.93
C PRO A 410 0.74 12.69 7.81
N VAL A 411 0.38 13.49 6.81
CA VAL A 411 1.32 13.93 5.79
C VAL A 411 1.72 15.39 6.02
N TYR A 412 2.90 15.76 5.54
CA TYR A 412 3.57 17.02 5.86
C TYR A 412 3.94 17.79 4.59
N LEU A 413 4.11 19.10 4.70
CA LEU A 413 4.86 19.91 3.74
C LEU A 413 6.26 20.19 4.29
N TYR A 414 7.14 20.79 3.49
CA TYR A 414 8.44 21.27 3.96
C TYR A 414 8.57 22.80 3.88
N GLY A 415 9.00 23.43 4.97
CA GLY A 415 9.07 24.88 5.13
C GLY A 415 10.00 25.57 4.13
N LEU A 416 11.03 24.88 3.64
CA LEU A 416 11.97 25.42 2.65
C LEU A 416 11.60 25.09 1.19
N ASP A 417 10.53 24.33 0.94
CA ASP A 417 9.98 24.19 -0.41
C ASP A 417 9.18 25.45 -0.75
N LYS A 418 9.68 26.23 -1.70
CA LYS A 418 9.17 27.55 -2.08
C LYS A 418 8.50 27.56 -3.44
N LYS A 419 8.86 26.61 -4.32
CA LYS A 419 8.35 26.51 -5.69
C LYS A 419 7.78 25.11 -5.95
N PRO A 420 6.84 24.98 -6.91
CA PRO A 420 6.39 23.67 -7.34
C PRO A 420 7.54 22.80 -7.83
N GLY A 421 7.54 21.54 -7.39
CA GLY A 421 8.61 20.57 -7.68
C GLY A 421 9.83 20.64 -6.74
N ASP A 422 9.88 21.59 -5.80
CA ASP A 422 10.91 21.58 -4.75
C ASP A 422 10.75 20.32 -3.88
N VAL A 423 11.85 19.61 -3.66
CA VAL A 423 11.92 18.40 -2.81
C VAL A 423 13.01 18.53 -1.75
N ASN A 424 13.24 19.75 -1.24
CA ASN A 424 14.42 20.07 -0.42
C ASN A 424 14.41 19.35 0.94
N GLY A 425 13.23 18.94 1.43
CA GLY A 425 13.11 18.14 2.64
C GLY A 425 13.38 16.65 2.40
N GLY A 426 13.47 16.23 1.14
CA GLY A 426 13.57 14.84 0.73
C GLY A 426 14.79 14.16 1.32
N GLY A 427 14.56 13.11 2.10
CA GLY A 427 15.62 12.32 2.72
C GLY A 427 16.14 12.86 4.05
N THR A 428 15.41 13.78 4.69
CA THR A 428 15.70 14.21 6.06
C THR A 428 15.58 13.04 7.04
N GLY A 429 16.61 12.83 7.85
CA GLY A 429 16.67 11.75 8.84
C GLY A 429 17.60 10.61 8.43
N GLU A 430 17.48 9.48 9.11
CA GLU A 430 18.39 8.36 8.94
C GLU A 430 18.21 7.62 7.62
N TRP A 431 19.33 7.26 7.00
CA TRP A 431 19.36 6.51 5.74
C TRP A 431 18.45 7.13 4.66
N ARG A 432 18.61 8.45 4.45
CA ARG A 432 17.76 9.23 3.53
C ARG A 432 16.27 9.14 3.90
N GLY A 433 15.97 9.22 5.19
CA GLY A 433 14.62 9.16 5.74
C GLY A 433 13.90 7.80 5.61
N LYS A 434 14.59 6.73 5.18
CA LYS A 434 13.98 5.40 5.01
C LYS A 434 13.78 4.64 6.31
N ARG A 435 14.57 4.98 7.32
CA ARG A 435 14.62 4.30 8.62
C ARG A 435 13.86 5.06 9.69
N ASN A 436 14.28 6.30 9.90
CA ASN A 436 13.61 7.25 10.75
C ASN A 436 13.74 8.63 10.09
N GLY A 437 12.68 9.08 9.42
CA GLY A 437 12.68 10.40 8.79
C GLY A 437 11.62 10.66 7.75
N LEU A 438 11.76 11.78 7.06
CA LEU A 438 10.77 12.31 6.12
C LEU A 438 11.22 12.15 4.67
N ARG A 439 10.29 11.71 3.83
CA ARG A 439 10.51 11.48 2.41
C ARG A 439 9.37 12.06 1.61
N ALA A 440 9.70 12.60 0.44
CA ALA A 440 8.69 13.06 -0.51
C ALA A 440 7.76 11.88 -0.87
N PHE A 441 6.49 12.20 -1.11
CA PHE A 441 5.52 11.26 -1.63
C PHE A 441 5.74 11.13 -3.14
N TRP A 442 6.67 10.27 -3.52
CA TRP A 442 6.93 9.92 -4.92
C TRP A 442 5.74 9.13 -5.50
N LEU A 443 5.18 9.60 -6.61
CA LEU A 443 4.22 8.88 -7.45
C LEU A 443 4.96 7.99 -8.46
N ARG A 444 6.10 8.49 -8.95
CA ARG A 444 7.06 7.77 -9.75
C ARG A 444 8.40 7.72 -9.03
N ASP A 445 8.76 6.52 -8.56
CA ASP A 445 10.04 6.26 -7.88
C ASP A 445 10.98 5.36 -8.70
N ASP A 446 10.63 5.08 -9.96
CA ASP A 446 11.47 4.38 -10.92
C ASP A 446 12.82 5.09 -11.15
N PHE A 447 12.82 6.42 -11.04
CA PHE A 447 14.04 7.21 -11.04
C PHE A 447 14.99 6.78 -9.91
N MET A 448 16.28 6.66 -10.23
CA MET A 448 17.31 6.12 -9.31
C MET A 448 17.02 4.69 -8.81
N GLY A 449 16.29 3.88 -9.58
CA GLY A 449 16.14 2.44 -9.36
C GLY A 449 15.24 2.05 -8.19
N GLY A 450 14.18 2.82 -7.88
CA GLY A 450 13.29 2.52 -6.74
C GLY A 450 13.90 2.81 -5.37
N ILE A 451 15.00 3.56 -5.33
CA ILE A 451 15.76 3.84 -4.09
C ILE A 451 15.33 5.18 -3.47
N LEU A 452 14.55 6.02 -4.14
CA LEU A 452 14.19 7.37 -3.66
C LEU A 452 12.98 7.45 -2.75
#